data_AF-A0AAD4DN20-F1
#
_entry.id   AF-A0AAD4DN20-F1
#
_cell.length_a   1.000
_cell.length_b   1.000
_cell.length_c   1.000
_cell.angle_alpha   90.00
_cell.angle_beta   90.00
_cell.angle_gamma   90.00
#
_symmetry.space_group_name_H-M   'P 1'
#
loop_
_entity.id
_entity.type
_entity.pdbx_description
1 polymer ?
#
loop_
_entity_poly.entity_id
_entity_poly.type
_entity_poly.pdbx_seq_one_letter_code
_entity_poly.pdbx_strand_id
1 'polypeptide(L)'
;MTDAGHRLLARYRRMQNSGDLEQSIKHFERASDLCPMDHPYRPAALFNLAVAKSVSCQADGRYFDLDIPISLFQGALNLHPTDHPDRSVT
;
A
#
# COMPACT_ATOMS: atom_id res chain seq x y z
N MET A 1 7.22 -0.09 -11.55
CA MET A 1 5.78 -0.26 -11.90
C MET A 1 4.84 0.54 -11.00
N THR A 2 5.32 1.23 -9.97
CA THR A 2 4.49 1.95 -8.98
C THR A 2 4.38 3.46 -9.20
N ASP A 3 5.23 4.07 -10.05
CA ASP A 3 5.29 5.53 -10.26
C ASP A 3 3.93 6.15 -10.60
N ALA A 4 3.16 5.52 -11.50
CA ALA A 4 1.82 5.98 -11.84
C ALA A 4 0.88 6.01 -10.62
N GLY A 5 0.92 4.97 -9.78
CA GLY A 5 0.14 4.89 -8.54
C GLY A 5 0.51 5.99 -7.56
N HIS A 6 1.80 6.31 -7.42
CA HIS A 6 2.28 7.41 -6.57
C HIS A 6 1.84 8.78 -7.07
N ARG A 7 1.92 9.04 -8.37
CA ARG A 7 1.44 10.31 -8.96
C ARG A 7 -0.05 10.52 -8.76
N LEU A 8 -0.85 9.45 -8.94
CA LEU A 8 -2.29 9.48 -8.70
C LEU A 8 -2.62 9.76 -7.23
N LEU A 9 -1.92 9.10 -6.29
CA LEU A 9 -2.09 9.35 -4.86
C LEU A 9 -1.72 10.80 -4.48
N ALA A 10 -0.63 11.32 -5.04
CA ALA A 10 -0.22 12.71 -4.83
C ALA A 10 -1.25 13.69 -5.38
N ARG A 11 -1.84 13.40 -6.54
CA ARG A 11 -2.90 14.21 -7.14
C ARG A 11 -4.17 14.17 -6.29
N TYR A 12 -4.59 12.99 -5.81
CA TYR A 12 -5.68 12.86 -4.85
C TYR A 12 -5.46 13.74 -3.62
N ARG A 13 -4.29 13.68 -2.99
CA ARG A 13 -3.99 14.49 -1.79
C ARG A 13 -4.15 16.00 -2.03
N ARG A 14 -3.86 16.47 -3.25
CA ARG A 14 -3.99 17.88 -3.63
C ARG A 14 -5.40 18.28 -4.04
N MET A 15 -6.10 17.42 -4.78
CA MET A 15 -7.35 17.76 -5.46
C MET A 15 -8.58 17.12 -4.82
N GLN A 16 -8.40 16.20 -3.88
CA GLN A 16 -9.44 15.39 -3.24
C GLN A 16 -10.33 14.65 -4.25
N ASN A 17 -9.78 14.32 -5.42
CA ASN A 17 -10.48 13.61 -6.48
C ASN A 17 -10.46 12.10 -6.22
N SER A 18 -11.58 11.56 -5.72
CA SER A 18 -11.74 10.13 -5.40
C SER A 18 -11.38 9.19 -6.56
N GLY A 19 -11.59 9.61 -7.81
CA GLY A 19 -11.20 8.82 -8.98
C GLY A 19 -9.67 8.60 -9.09
N ASP A 20 -8.86 9.60 -8.72
CA ASP A 20 -7.40 9.44 -8.70
C ASP A 20 -6.98 8.45 -7.59
N LEU A 21 -7.65 8.46 -6.44
CA LEU A 21 -7.39 7.52 -5.35
C LEU A 21 -7.77 6.08 -5.73
N GLU A 22 -8.94 5.88 -6.34
CA GLU A 22 -9.37 4.56 -6.80
C GLU A 22 -8.40 3.97 -7.84
N GLN A 23 -7.95 4.80 -8.79
CA GLN A 23 -6.95 4.37 -9.78
C GLN A 23 -5.59 4.08 -9.14
N SER A 24 -5.18 4.87 -8.15
CA SER A 24 -3.95 4.61 -7.38
C SER A 24 -3.98 3.22 -6.72
N ILE A 25 -5.10 2.88 -6.07
CA ILE A 25 -5.32 1.58 -5.45
C ILE A 25 -5.21 0.46 -6.50
N LYS A 26 -5.92 0.56 -7.62
CA LYS A 26 -5.86 -0.43 -8.71
C LYS A 26 -4.45 -0.64 -9.25
N HIS A 27 -3.66 0.44 -9.35
CA HIS A 27 -2.26 0.35 -9.76
C HIS A 27 -1.40 -0.41 -8.76
N PHE A 28 -1.57 -0.18 -7.47
CA PHE A 28 -0.81 -0.89 -6.44
C PHE A 28 -1.28 -2.34 -6.24
N GLU A 29 -2.57 -2.63 -6.40
CA GLU A 29 -3.11 -4.00 -6.44
C GLU A 29 -2.46 -4.80 -7.58
N ARG A 30 -2.44 -4.23 -8.79
CA ARG A 30 -1.77 -4.88 -9.92
C ARG A 30 -0.26 -5.05 -9.71
N ALA A 31 0.41 -4.08 -9.09
CA ALA A 31 1.83 -4.21 -8.77
C ALA A 31 2.09 -5.32 -7.74
N SER A 32 1.18 -5.48 -6.77
CA SER A 32 1.18 -6.59 -5.83
C SER A 32 1.01 -7.91 -6.57
N ASP A 33 -0.02 -8.08 -7.38
CA ASP A 33 -0.31 -9.34 -8.10
C ASP A 33 0.82 -9.79 -9.04
N LEU A 34 1.59 -8.84 -9.58
CA LEU A 34 2.73 -9.12 -10.45
C LEU A 34 4.03 -9.47 -9.70
N CYS A 35 4.07 -9.25 -8.38
CA CYS A 35 5.19 -9.64 -7.53
C CYS A 35 4.82 -10.96 -6.81
N PRO A 36 5.44 -12.11 -7.14
CA PRO A 36 5.33 -13.32 -6.33
C PRO A 36 5.97 -13.14 -4.94
N MET A 37 5.73 -14.07 -4.01
CA MET A 37 6.17 -13.96 -2.61
C MET A 37 7.68 -13.68 -2.45
N ASP A 38 8.52 -14.37 -3.22
CA ASP A 38 9.98 -14.27 -3.11
C ASP A 38 10.56 -13.09 -3.92
N HIS A 39 9.70 -12.27 -4.52
CA HIS A 39 10.14 -11.17 -5.37
C HIS A 39 10.68 -10.01 -4.51
N PRO A 40 11.86 -9.45 -4.82
CA PRO A 40 12.50 -8.42 -4.00
C PRO A 40 11.66 -7.13 -3.86
N TYR A 41 10.75 -6.87 -4.81
CA TYR A 41 9.85 -5.71 -4.75
C TYR A 41 8.48 -5.99 -4.12
N ARG A 42 8.21 -7.23 -3.67
CA ARG A 42 6.95 -7.59 -3.01
C ARG A 42 6.68 -6.77 -1.74
N PRO A 43 7.65 -6.54 -0.83
CA PRO A 43 7.43 -5.70 0.35
C PRO A 43 6.99 -4.29 -0.03
N ALA A 44 7.68 -3.68 -1.02
CA ALA A 44 7.37 -2.33 -1.49
C ALA A 44 5.98 -2.26 -2.16
N ALA A 45 5.58 -3.29 -2.91
CA ALA A 45 4.25 -3.34 -3.51
C ALA A 45 3.14 -3.39 -2.46
N LEU A 46 3.28 -4.26 -1.44
CA LEU A 46 2.34 -4.37 -0.32
C LEU A 46 2.27 -3.08 0.49
N PHE A 47 3.42 -2.48 0.80
CA PHE A 47 3.50 -1.21 1.52
C PHE A 47 2.76 -0.08 0.79
N ASN A 48 2.98 0.06 -0.52
CA ASN A 48 2.30 1.08 -1.31
C ASN A 48 0.79 0.87 -1.37
N LEU A 49 0.34 -0.39 -1.49
CA LEU A 49 -1.08 -0.73 -1.44
C LEU A 49 -1.68 -0.40 -0.06
N ALA A 50 -0.99 -0.73 1.02
CA ALA A 50 -1.41 -0.43 2.39
C ALA A 50 -1.59 1.09 2.61
N VAL A 51 -0.66 1.91 2.10
CA VAL A 51 -0.75 3.37 2.15
C VAL A 51 -1.99 3.87 1.41
N ALA A 52 -2.22 3.40 0.17
CA ALA A 52 -3.37 3.85 -0.61
C ALA A 52 -4.71 3.45 0.03
N LYS A 53 -4.82 2.22 0.56
CA LYS A 53 -6.01 1.77 1.30
C LYS A 53 -6.22 2.58 2.58
N SER A 54 -5.15 2.87 3.33
CA SER A 54 -5.23 3.73 4.53
C SER A 54 -5.79 5.12 4.20
N VAL A 55 -5.31 5.71 3.11
CA VAL A 55 -5.80 7.02 2.63
C VAL A 55 -7.29 6.93 2.24
N SER A 56 -7.73 5.83 1.65
CA SER A 56 -9.16 5.59 1.36
C SER A 56 -10.02 5.48 2.61
N CYS A 57 -9.57 4.74 3.62
CA CYS A 57 -10.32 4.65 4.88
C CYS A 57 -10.47 6.02 5.56
N GLN A 58 -9.44 6.87 5.47
CA GLN A 58 -9.50 8.26 5.95
C GLN A 58 -10.44 9.12 5.09
N ALA A 59 -10.42 8.96 3.77
CA ALA A 59 -11.27 9.69 2.83
C ALA A 59 -12.76 9.41 3.06
N ASP A 60 -13.11 8.14 3.29
CA ASP A 60 -14.50 7.70 3.49
C ASP A 60 -14.99 7.93 4.93
N GLY A 61 -14.15 8.46 5.83
CA GLY A 61 -14.44 8.58 7.26
C GLY A 61 -14.57 7.22 7.98
N ARG A 62 -14.19 6.13 7.31
CA ARG A 62 -14.27 4.74 7.81
C ARG A 62 -12.96 4.35 8.50
N TYR A 63 -12.58 5.11 9.53
CA TYR A 63 -11.36 4.85 10.32
C TYR A 63 -11.33 3.47 11.00
N PHE A 64 -12.46 2.78 11.10
CA PHE A 64 -12.55 1.43 11.65
C PHE A 64 -12.24 0.32 10.62
N ASP A 65 -12.18 0.63 9.31
CA ASP A 65 -11.87 -0.34 8.25
C ASP A 65 -10.35 -0.41 7.97
N LEU A 66 -9.53 -0.35 9.03
CA LEU A 66 -8.07 -0.37 8.91
C LEU A 66 -7.47 -1.79 8.90
N ASP A 67 -8.29 -2.83 9.06
CA ASP A 67 -7.86 -4.22 9.09
C ASP A 67 -7.08 -4.63 7.83
N ILE A 68 -7.56 -4.20 6.65
CA ILE A 68 -6.90 -4.47 5.37
C ILE A 68 -5.55 -3.74 5.28
N PRO A 69 -5.46 -2.40 5.47
CA PRO A 69 -4.17 -1.71 5.53
C PRO A 69 -3.18 -2.32 6.53
N ILE A 70 -3.62 -2.64 7.75
CA ILE A 70 -2.77 -3.22 8.79
C ILE A 70 -2.21 -4.57 8.34
N SER A 71 -3.07 -5.45 7.81
CA SER A 71 -2.66 -6.76 7.31
C SER A 71 -1.64 -6.64 6.17
N LEU A 72 -1.80 -5.66 5.28
CA LEU A 72 -0.86 -5.39 4.19
C LEU A 72 0.48 -4.87 4.70
N PHE A 73 0.49 -3.97 5.70
CA PHE A 73 1.73 -3.52 6.34
C PHE A 73 2.46 -4.67 7.03
N GLN A 74 1.75 -5.51 7.77
CA GLN A 74 2.32 -6.70 8.40
C GLN A 74 2.89 -7.67 7.36
N GLY A 75 2.17 -7.88 6.25
CA GLY A 75 2.65 -8.67 5.12
C GLY A 75 3.94 -8.12 4.52
N ALA A 76 4.06 -6.80 4.38
CA ALA A 76 5.28 -6.16 3.90
C ALA A 76 6.47 -6.38 4.86
N LEU A 77 6.25 -6.22 6.18
CA LEU A 77 7.28 -6.38 7.21
C LEU A 77 7.76 -7.83 7.34
N ASN A 78 6.85 -8.80 7.23
CA ASN A 78 7.16 -10.22 7.36
C ASN A 78 8.02 -10.76 6.21
N LEU A 79 8.05 -10.07 5.08
CA LEU A 79 8.88 -10.42 3.93
C LEU A 79 10.32 -9.90 4.03
N HIS A 80 10.62 -9.04 5.02
CA HIS A 80 12.00 -8.70 5.31
C HIS A 80 12.70 -9.87 6.03
N PRO A 81 13.97 -10.18 5.68
CA PRO A 81 14.77 -11.16 6.41
C PRO A 81 14.75 -10.89 7.92
N THR A 82 14.86 -11.93 8.75
CA THR A 82 14.77 -11.83 10.22
C THR A 82 15.78 -10.86 10.83
N ASP A 83 16.91 -10.60 10.15
CA ASP A 83 17.93 -9.63 10.54
C ASP A 83 17.71 -8.20 10.01
N HIS A 84 16.58 -7.91 9.36
CA HIS A 84 16.32 -6.58 8.82
C HIS A 84 15.91 -5.59 9.92
N PRO A 85 16.54 -4.41 10.03
CA PRO A 85 16.29 -3.45 11.11
C PRO A 85 14.85 -2.92 11.17
N ASP A 86 14.10 -3.01 10.07
CA ASP A 86 12.67 -2.63 10.02
C ASP A 86 11.72 -3.71 10.55
N ARG A 87 12.21 -4.92 10.84
CA ARG A 87 11.39 -5.96 11.47
C ARG A 87 11.34 -5.65 12.96
N SER A 88 10.19 -5.18 13.44
CA SER A 88 9.97 -5.01 14.88
C SER A 88 10.19 -6.35 15.57
N VAL A 89 11.34 -6.49 16.23
CA VAL A 89 11.56 -7.57 17.18
C VAL A 89 10.54 -7.39 18.30
N THR A 90 9.74 -8.44 18.51
CA THR A 90 8.79 -8.52 19.63
C THR A 90 9.52 -9.03 20.85
#